data_AF-A0A9C9DDV6-F1
#
_entry.id   AF-A0A9C9DDV6-F1
#
_cell.length_a   1.000
_cell.length_b   1.000
_cell.length_c   1.000
_cell.angle_alpha   90.00
_cell.angle_beta   90.00
_cell.angle_gamma   90.00
#
_symmetry.space_group_name_H-M   'P 1'
#
loop_
_entity.id
_entity.type
_entity.pdbx_description
1 polymer ?
#
loop_
_entity_poly.entity_id
_entity_poly.type
_entity_poly.pdbx_seq_one_letter_code
_entity_poly.pdbx_strand_id
1 'polypeptide(L)'
;MTFSVKKLPGEPIIVGSYEKDFSIQRDLPDLLQEMGAAFDAVGGPFYHIGDLSNMSPPSFEDIMRGMAAVAWKEGSLLRHPDLVEIALVTPNPLLQKIGQAFEHRVYGGIPTKVFATLDEALEYIRTRIASIA
;
A
#
# COMPACT_ATOMS: atom_id res chain seq x y z
N MET A 1 4.00 12.96 13.32
CA MET A 1 3.45 11.67 12.87
C MET A 1 4.33 11.20 11.73
N THR A 2 4.73 9.94 11.71
CA THR A 2 5.65 9.40 10.69
C THR A 2 4.92 8.67 9.55
N PHE A 3 3.61 8.47 9.70
CA PHE A 3 2.73 7.95 8.65
C PHE A 3 1.31 8.51 8.82
N SER A 4 0.45 8.27 7.84
CA SER A 4 -1.00 8.45 7.98
C SER A 4 -1.78 7.49 7.07
N VAL A 5 -2.98 7.08 7.50
CA VAL A 5 -3.90 6.27 6.71
C VAL A 5 -5.22 7.03 6.55
N LYS A 6 -5.65 7.27 5.31
CA LYS A 6 -6.86 8.05 5.02
C LYS A 6 -7.68 7.44 3.88
N LYS A 7 -8.98 7.28 4.11
CA LYS A 7 -9.94 7.03 3.04
C LYS A 7 -10.25 8.35 2.32
N LEU A 8 -10.24 8.35 0.99
CA LEU A 8 -10.60 9.53 0.21
C LEU A 8 -12.13 9.76 0.26
N PRO A 9 -12.60 11.01 0.43
CA PRO A 9 -14.03 11.31 0.49
C PRO A 9 -14.76 10.89 -0.79
N GLY A 10 -15.81 10.08 -0.65
CA GLY A 10 -16.62 9.63 -1.78
C GLY A 10 -15.97 8.60 -2.71
N GLU A 11 -14.75 8.13 -2.39
CA GLU A 11 -14.00 7.20 -3.23
C GLU A 11 -13.67 5.91 -2.45
N PRO A 12 -13.68 4.73 -3.09
CA PRO A 12 -13.26 3.48 -2.48
C PRO A 12 -11.72 3.35 -2.48
N ILE A 13 -11.02 4.41 -2.10
CA ILE A 13 -9.55 4.50 -2.14
C ILE A 13 -9.03 4.82 -0.75
N ILE A 14 -8.05 4.05 -0.28
CA ILE A 14 -7.32 4.28 0.97
C ILE A 14 -5.88 4.64 0.64
N VAL A 15 -5.42 5.80 1.10
CA VAL A 15 -4.05 6.27 0.95
C VAL A 15 -3.31 6.10 2.27
N GLY A 16 -2.22 5.33 2.25
CA GLY A 16 -1.23 5.27 3.31
C GLY A 16 -0.01 6.08 2.91
N SER A 17 0.29 7.18 3.61
CA SER A 17 1.45 8.04 3.34
C SER A 17 2.55 7.82 4.39
N TYR A 18 3.81 7.78 3.94
CA TYR A 18 4.97 7.47 4.76
C TYR A 18 5.94 8.65 4.73
N GLU A 19 6.26 9.20 5.90
CA GLU A 19 7.13 10.36 6.02
C GLU A 19 8.61 9.98 6.13
N LYS A 20 9.48 10.98 6.01
CA LYS A 20 10.95 10.80 6.01
C LYS A 20 11.47 10.01 7.22
N ASP A 21 10.87 10.23 8.39
CA ASP A 21 11.27 9.63 9.66
C ASP A 21 10.58 8.30 9.95
N PHE A 22 9.80 7.76 9.00
CA PHE A 22 9.16 6.46 9.12
C PHE A 22 10.20 5.35 9.29
N SER A 23 9.97 4.50 10.29
CA SER A 23 10.81 3.33 10.56
C SER A 23 9.98 2.07 10.50
N ILE A 24 10.34 1.14 9.61
CA ILE A 24 9.67 -0.16 9.48
C ILE A 24 9.69 -0.93 10.81
N GLN A 25 10.76 -0.83 11.60
CA GLN A 25 10.83 -1.54 12.87
C GLN A 25 9.90 -0.95 13.95
N ARG A 26 9.79 0.39 14.00
CA ARG A 26 9.07 1.10 15.05
C ARG A 26 7.60 1.32 14.71
N ASP A 27 7.31 1.75 13.49
CA ASP A 27 6.01 2.32 13.11
C ASP A 27 5.11 1.30 12.39
N LEU A 28 5.68 0.22 11.86
CA LEU A 28 4.91 -0.76 11.09
C LEU A 28 3.78 -1.41 11.90
N PRO A 29 3.93 -1.82 13.17
CA PRO A 29 2.83 -2.41 13.93
C PRO A 29 1.61 -1.49 14.02
N ASP A 30 1.83 -0.21 14.33
CA ASP A 30 0.77 0.79 14.46
C ASP A 30 0.14 1.10 13.10
N LEU A 31 0.97 1.23 12.05
CA LEU A 31 0.50 1.40 10.68
C LEU A 31 -0.40 0.24 10.25
N LEU A 32 0.00 -1.02 10.50
CA LEU A 32 -0.79 -2.18 10.11
C LEU A 32 -2.13 -2.23 10.83
N GLN A 33 -2.16 -1.82 12.11
CA GLN A 33 -3.39 -1.70 12.88
C GLN A 33 -4.32 -0.61 12.30
N GLU A 34 -3.80 0.57 12.00
CA GLU A 34 -4.58 1.67 11.40
C GLU A 34 -5.08 1.32 9.99
N MET A 35 -4.25 0.69 9.17
CA MET A 35 -4.64 0.21 7.84
C MET A 35 -5.73 -0.85 7.92
N GLY A 36 -5.61 -1.83 8.83
CA GLY A 36 -6.64 -2.86 9.02
C GLY A 36 -7.99 -2.25 9.38
N ALA A 37 -8.01 -1.33 10.35
CA ALA A 37 -9.22 -0.62 10.73
C ALA A 37 -9.82 0.19 9.57
N ALA A 38 -8.97 0.83 8.74
CA ALA A 38 -9.42 1.57 7.58
C ALA A 38 -9.99 0.66 6.48
N PHE A 39 -9.39 -0.52 6.28
CA PHE A 39 -9.80 -1.51 5.29
C PHE A 39 -11.18 -2.08 5.66
N ASP A 40 -11.34 -2.51 6.91
CA ASP A 40 -12.61 -3.04 7.44
C ASP A 40 -13.74 -2.00 7.37
N ALA A 41 -13.40 -0.70 7.50
CA ALA A 41 -14.38 0.39 7.48
C ALA A 41 -14.91 0.74 6.09
N VAL A 42 -14.36 0.21 4.98
CA VAL A 42 -14.86 0.54 3.64
C VAL A 42 -16.21 -0.12 3.37
N GLY A 43 -16.42 -1.34 3.86
CA GLY A 43 -17.67 -2.10 3.69
C GLY A 43 -17.92 -2.60 2.26
N GLY A 44 -16.87 -2.79 1.46
CA GLY A 44 -16.95 -3.30 0.08
C GLY A 44 -15.63 -3.12 -0.68
N PRO A 45 -15.59 -3.48 -1.97
CA PRO A 45 -14.37 -3.47 -2.79
C PRO A 45 -13.64 -2.11 -2.75
N PHE A 46 -12.33 -2.15 -2.54
CA PHE A 46 -11.50 -0.94 -2.43
C PHE A 46 -10.11 -1.09 -3.03
N TYR A 47 -9.47 0.06 -3.21
CA TYR A 47 -8.10 0.20 -3.72
C TYR A 47 -7.22 0.81 -2.65
N HIS A 48 -5.96 0.38 -2.59
CA HIS A 48 -4.99 0.95 -1.66
C HIS A 48 -3.85 1.64 -2.42
N ILE A 49 -3.49 2.85 -2.00
CA ILE A 49 -2.28 3.54 -2.43
C ILE A 49 -1.30 3.60 -1.27
N GLY A 50 -0.12 2.99 -1.42
CA GLY A 50 1.01 3.21 -0.53
C GLY A 50 1.91 4.30 -1.10
N ASP A 51 1.98 5.46 -0.45
CA ASP A 51 2.76 6.62 -0.87
C ASP A 51 4.07 6.74 -0.07
N LEU A 52 5.13 6.17 -0.64
CA LEU A 52 6.49 6.17 -0.11
C LEU A 52 7.34 7.31 -0.72
N SER A 53 6.72 8.33 -1.32
CA SER A 53 7.45 9.41 -2.00
C SER A 53 8.31 10.25 -1.06
N ASN A 54 7.84 10.45 0.17
CA ASN A 54 8.54 11.21 1.21
C ASN A 54 9.39 10.34 2.15
N MET A 55 9.32 9.01 2.02
CA MET A 55 10.02 8.09 2.90
C MET A 55 11.52 8.09 2.60
N SER A 56 12.35 8.10 3.65
CA SER A 56 13.79 7.87 3.47
C SER A 56 14.03 6.50 2.83
N PRO A 57 14.99 6.36 1.89
CA PRO A 57 15.29 5.07 1.29
C PRO A 57 15.55 4.00 2.35
N PRO A 58 14.71 2.94 2.43
CA PRO A 58 14.91 1.89 3.42
C PRO A 58 16.13 1.04 3.08
N SER A 59 16.73 0.43 4.10
CA SER A 59 17.75 -0.60 3.86
C SER A 59 17.10 -1.84 3.22
N PHE A 60 17.90 -2.68 2.57
CA PHE A 60 17.40 -3.95 2.03
C PHE A 60 16.77 -4.84 3.13
N GLU A 61 17.36 -4.85 4.33
CA GLU A 61 16.83 -5.59 5.47
C GLU A 61 15.45 -5.06 5.88
N ASP A 62 15.28 -3.73 5.95
CA ASP A 62 14.00 -3.10 6.25
C ASP A 62 12.93 -3.50 5.22
N ILE A 63 13.30 -3.53 3.93
CA ILE A 63 12.36 -3.94 2.88
C ILE A 63 11.94 -5.40 3.07
N MET A 64 12.90 -6.31 3.28
CA MET A 64 12.59 -7.73 3.51
C MET A 64 11.72 -7.94 4.75
N ARG A 65 11.98 -7.17 5.82
CA ARG A 65 11.18 -7.17 7.05
C ARG A 65 9.75 -6.69 6.81
N GLY A 66 9.59 -5.57 6.10
CA GLY A 66 8.29 -5.03 5.72
C GLY A 66 7.49 -6.02 4.88
N MET A 67 8.13 -6.61 3.85
CA MET A 67 7.52 -7.65 3.02
C MET A 67 7.09 -8.86 3.84
N ALA A 68 7.93 -9.39 4.73
CA ALA A 68 7.59 -10.54 5.56
C ALA A 68 6.38 -10.26 6.47
N ALA A 69 6.30 -9.04 7.02
CA ALA A 69 5.20 -8.63 7.89
C ALA A 69 3.86 -8.57 7.14
N VAL A 70 3.86 -8.10 5.89
CA VAL A 70 2.63 -8.01 5.08
C VAL A 70 2.27 -9.31 4.36
N ALA A 71 3.20 -10.25 4.20
CA ALA A 71 2.99 -11.43 3.34
C ALA A 71 2.38 -12.65 4.05
N TRP A 72 2.76 -12.91 5.32
CA TRP A 72 2.75 -14.29 5.86
C TRP A 72 1.75 -14.57 6.99
N LYS A 73 0.90 -13.62 7.39
CA LYS A 73 -0.10 -13.88 8.44
C LYS A 73 -1.50 -14.07 7.88
N GLU A 74 -2.23 -15.01 8.47
CA GLU A 74 -3.69 -15.05 8.42
C GLU A 74 -4.21 -13.70 8.95
N GLY A 75 -5.06 -13.00 8.18
CA GLY A 75 -5.38 -11.59 8.43
C GLY A 75 -4.37 -10.56 7.88
N SER A 76 -3.48 -10.97 6.96
CA SER A 76 -2.66 -10.03 6.19
C SER A 76 -3.54 -9.03 5.44
N LEU A 77 -3.18 -7.76 5.51
CA LEU A 77 -3.79 -6.68 4.73
C LEU A 77 -3.77 -6.95 3.22
N LEU A 78 -2.74 -7.65 2.73
CA LEU A 78 -2.60 -8.06 1.33
C LEU A 78 -3.45 -9.28 0.96
N ARG A 79 -4.33 -9.73 1.85
CA ARG A 79 -5.30 -10.80 1.59
C ARG A 79 -6.70 -10.38 2.00
N HIS A 80 -6.93 -9.10 2.25
CA HIS A 80 -8.25 -8.59 2.56
C HIS A 80 -9.21 -8.94 1.39
N PRO A 81 -10.37 -9.56 1.64
CA PRO A 81 -11.23 -10.08 0.57
C PRO A 81 -11.73 -9.00 -0.38
N ASP A 82 -11.90 -7.77 0.12
CA ASP A 82 -12.35 -6.62 -0.65
C ASP A 82 -11.21 -5.78 -1.27
N LEU A 83 -9.94 -6.11 -1.01
CA LEU A 83 -8.83 -5.37 -1.62
C LEU A 83 -8.66 -5.78 -3.08
N VAL A 84 -8.94 -4.84 -4.00
CA VAL A 84 -8.94 -5.06 -5.45
C VAL A 84 -7.53 -4.96 -6.03
N GLU A 85 -6.79 -3.92 -5.66
CA GLU A 85 -5.49 -3.60 -6.24
C GLU A 85 -4.71 -2.63 -5.34
N ILE A 86 -3.38 -2.70 -5.44
CA ILE A 86 -2.45 -1.82 -4.75
C ILE A 86 -1.71 -0.95 -5.78
N ALA A 87 -1.65 0.34 -5.53
CA ALA A 87 -0.70 1.24 -6.19
C ALA A 87 0.40 1.64 -5.20
N LEU A 88 1.65 1.43 -5.57
CA LEU A 88 2.81 1.90 -4.82
C LEU A 88 3.39 3.14 -5.50
N VAL A 89 3.56 4.23 -4.75
CA VAL A 89 4.18 5.46 -5.23
C VAL A 89 5.55 5.55 -4.60
N THR A 90 6.60 5.57 -5.43
CA THR A 90 7.96 5.73 -4.92
C THR A 90 8.93 6.23 -6.00
N PRO A 91 9.80 7.21 -5.67
CA PRO A 91 10.89 7.61 -6.53
C PRO A 91 12.09 6.64 -6.45
N ASN A 92 12.08 5.67 -5.53
CA ASN A 92 13.21 4.78 -5.29
C ASN A 92 13.21 3.60 -6.27
N PRO A 93 14.22 3.49 -7.17
CA PRO A 93 14.26 2.43 -8.18
C PRO A 93 14.29 1.01 -7.59
N LEU A 94 14.84 0.83 -6.40
CA LEU A 94 14.85 -0.47 -5.72
C LEU A 94 13.44 -0.88 -5.29
N LEU A 95 12.69 0.06 -4.70
CA LEU A 95 11.30 -0.18 -4.31
C LEU A 95 10.41 -0.39 -5.54
N GLN A 96 10.71 0.26 -6.67
CA GLN A 96 9.97 0.02 -7.91
C GLN A 96 10.12 -1.42 -8.41
N LYS A 97 11.33 -1.97 -8.35
CA LYS A 97 11.59 -3.36 -8.72
C LYS A 97 10.94 -4.35 -7.74
N ILE A 98 10.98 -4.04 -6.44
CA ILE A 98 10.40 -4.90 -5.41
C ILE A 98 8.87 -4.85 -5.43
N GLY A 99 8.28 -3.72 -5.83
CA GLY A 99 6.83 -3.57 -6.01
C GLY A 99 6.24 -4.64 -6.93
N GLN A 100 6.98 -5.02 -7.98
CA GLN A 100 6.58 -6.09 -8.90
C GLN A 100 6.56 -7.48 -8.25
N ALA A 101 7.28 -7.67 -7.13
CA ALA A 101 7.29 -8.95 -6.42
C ALA A 101 5.97 -9.22 -5.69
N PHE A 102 5.18 -8.19 -5.35
CA PHE A 102 3.88 -8.37 -4.67
C PHE A 102 2.84 -9.12 -5.52
N GLU A 103 2.99 -9.10 -6.84
CA GLU A 103 2.12 -9.85 -7.75
C GLU A 103 2.34 -11.38 -7.67
N HIS A 104 3.43 -11.84 -7.06
CA HIS A 104 3.62 -13.26 -6.81
C HIS A 104 2.66 -13.77 -5.74
N ARG A 105 2.13 -14.99 -5.96
CA ARG A 105 1.18 -15.67 -5.04
C ARG A 105 1.66 -15.76 -3.58
N VAL A 106 2.97 -15.76 -3.34
CA VAL A 106 3.55 -15.77 -1.98
C VAL A 106 3.11 -14.53 -1.18
N TYR A 107 2.83 -13.42 -1.86
CA TYR A 107 2.46 -12.12 -1.29
C TYR A 107 0.97 -11.81 -1.41
N GLY A 108 0.13 -12.81 -1.74
CA GLY A 108 -1.31 -12.65 -1.90
C GLY A 108 -1.77 -12.58 -3.36
N GLY A 109 -0.85 -12.34 -4.31
CA GLY A 109 -1.19 -12.28 -5.73
C GLY A 109 -2.09 -11.10 -6.10
N ILE A 110 -2.08 -10.04 -5.28
CA ILE A 110 -2.86 -8.83 -5.54
C ILE A 110 -2.19 -8.05 -6.67
N PRO A 111 -2.96 -7.62 -7.70
CA PRO A 111 -2.44 -6.72 -8.73
C PRO A 111 -1.76 -5.53 -8.08
N THR A 112 -0.50 -5.26 -8.46
CA THR A 112 0.28 -4.20 -7.85
C THR A 112 0.97 -3.38 -8.93
N LYS A 113 0.64 -2.09 -9.01
CA LYS A 113 1.31 -1.17 -9.91
C LYS A 113 2.17 -0.17 -9.18
N VAL A 114 3.26 0.23 -9.82
CA VAL A 114 4.19 1.21 -9.26
C VAL A 114 4.18 2.48 -10.09
N PHE A 115 4.13 3.62 -9.41
CA PHE A 115 4.05 4.96 -10.00
C PHE A 115 5.15 5.86 -9.45
N ALA A 116 5.50 6.89 -10.21
CA ALA A 116 6.47 7.89 -9.77
C ALA A 116 5.81 8.93 -8.85
N THR A 117 4.53 9.21 -9.05
CA THR A 117 3.79 10.25 -8.32
C THR A 117 2.44 9.76 -7.82
N LEU A 118 1.92 10.43 -6.78
CA LEU A 118 0.58 10.15 -6.23
C LEU A 118 -0.52 10.48 -7.23
N ASP A 119 -0.36 11.56 -8.01
CA ASP A 119 -1.33 11.97 -9.02
C ASP A 119 -1.51 10.90 -10.11
N GLU A 120 -0.41 10.32 -10.60
CA GLU A 120 -0.45 9.22 -11.57
C GLU A 120 -1.19 7.98 -11.02
N ALA A 121 -0.91 7.62 -9.77
CA ALA A 121 -1.57 6.49 -9.11
C ALA A 121 -3.07 6.73 -8.94
N LEU A 122 -3.46 7.95 -8.54
CA LEU A 122 -4.86 8.35 -8.36
C LEU A 122 -5.61 8.37 -9.70
N GLU A 123 -5.03 8.98 -10.73
CA GLU A 123 -5.61 8.99 -12.07
C GLU A 123 -5.85 7.57 -12.56
N TYR A 124 -4.82 6.72 -12.45
CA TYR A 124 -4.91 5.32 -12.85
C TYR A 124 -6.06 4.56 -12.15
N ILE A 125 -6.13 4.64 -10.82
CA ILE A 125 -7.16 3.94 -10.04
C ILE A 125 -8.55 4.49 -10.38
N ARG A 126 -8.71 5.81 -10.50
CA ARG A 126 -9.99 6.43 -10.85
C ARG A 126 -10.48 6.02 -12.23
N THR A 127 -9.60 5.97 -13.23
CA THR A 127 -9.94 5.43 -14.55
C THR A 127 -10.39 3.96 -14.45
N ARG A 128 -9.73 3.16 -13.63
CA ARG A 128 -10.09 1.75 -13.45
C ARG A 128 -11.45 1.59 -12.77
N ILE A 129 -11.74 2.38 -11.73
CA ILE A 129 -13.05 2.42 -11.09
C ILE A 129 -14.14 2.77 -12.11
N ALA A 130 -13.91 3.81 -12.92
CA ALA A 130 -14.85 4.25 -13.95
C ALA A 130 -15.07 3.23 -15.08
N SER A 131 -14.11 2.33 -15.34
CA SER A 131 -14.27 1.25 -16.33
C SER A 131 -15.06 0.03 -15.85
N ILE A 132 -15.27 -0.09 -14.54
CA ILE A 132 -15.96 -1.22 -13.90
C ILE A 132 -17.38 -0.83 -13.47
N ALA A 133 -17.63 0.47 -13.25
CA ALA A 133 -18.95 1.05 -12.97
C ALA A 133 -19.83 1.10 -14.22
#